data_AF-A0A852ZTR6-F1
#
_entry.id   AF-A0A852ZTR6-F1
#
_cell.length_a   1.000
_cell.length_b   1.000
_cell.length_c   1.000
_cell.angle_alpha   90.00
_cell.angle_beta   90.00
_cell.angle_gamma   90.00
#
_symmetry.space_group_name_H-M   'P 1'
#
loop_
_entity.id
_entity.type
_entity.pdbx_description
1 polymer ?
#
loop_
_entity_poly.entity_id
_entity_poly.type
_entity_poly.pdbx_seq_one_letter_code
_entity_poly.pdbx_strand_id
1 'polypeptide(L)'
;MVLPPDALAAPSEEPMTVRVSIQDVTMADESSATVAKAVVEAHDRTDVEGPYLLEADLTPGRQYAVYAHVDRSGDGTTAPGDFINTVRVPLPADSVGNGVHVEIPVRQID
;
A
#
# COMPACT_ATOMS: atom_id res chain seq x y z
N MET A 1 12.36 5.46 -12.03
CA MET A 1 11.37 5.76 -13.08
C MET A 1 10.14 6.26 -12.36
N VAL A 2 9.79 7.54 -12.57
CA VAL A 2 8.68 8.25 -11.92
C VAL A 2 7.43 7.98 -12.76
N LEU A 3 6.26 7.81 -12.13
CA LEU A 3 4.97 7.63 -12.81
C LEU A 3 4.76 8.72 -13.88
N PRO A 4 4.35 8.37 -15.12
CA PRO A 4 3.97 9.39 -16.09
C PRO A 4 2.77 10.20 -15.56
N PRO A 5 2.75 11.53 -15.76
CA PRO A 5 1.72 12.41 -15.18
C PRO A 5 0.30 12.07 -15.65
N ASP A 6 0.14 11.55 -16.88
CA ASP A 6 -1.16 11.28 -17.50
C ASP A 6 -1.84 9.96 -17.11
N ALA A 7 -1.10 8.97 -16.57
CA ALA A 7 -1.67 7.63 -16.35
C ALA A 7 -2.77 7.58 -15.26
N LEU A 8 -2.79 8.56 -14.36
CA LEU A 8 -3.77 8.72 -13.29
C LEU A 8 -4.64 9.99 -13.50
N ALA A 9 -4.39 10.80 -14.54
CA ALA A 9 -4.99 12.13 -14.69
C ALA A 9 -6.39 12.14 -15.32
N ALA A 10 -6.79 11.07 -16.02
CA ALA A 10 -8.15 10.96 -16.51
C ALA A 10 -9.06 10.42 -15.39
N PRO A 11 -10.23 11.04 -15.12
CA PRO A 11 -11.22 10.44 -14.24
C PRO A 11 -11.56 9.07 -14.81
N SER A 12 -11.27 8.02 -14.06
CA SER A 12 -11.65 6.67 -14.46
C SER A 12 -13.16 6.54 -14.25
N GLU A 13 -13.89 6.08 -15.26
CA GLU A 13 -15.34 5.86 -15.15
C GLU A 13 -15.66 4.76 -14.11
N GLU A 14 -14.67 3.91 -13.79
CA GLU A 14 -14.72 2.87 -12.78
C GLU A 14 -13.85 3.25 -11.58
N PRO A 15 -14.35 3.13 -10.33
CA PRO A 15 -13.57 3.43 -9.14
C PRO A 15 -12.41 2.45 -8.99
N MET A 16 -11.22 2.99 -8.73
CA MET A 16 -10.05 2.18 -8.36
C MET A 16 -10.16 1.79 -6.89
N THR A 17 -9.53 0.68 -6.52
CA THR A 17 -9.44 0.25 -5.12
C THR A 17 -7.99 0.32 -4.64
N VAL A 18 -7.72 1.16 -3.65
CA VAL A 18 -6.43 1.22 -3.00
C VAL A 18 -6.45 0.35 -1.75
N ARG A 19 -5.52 -0.60 -1.68
CA ARG A 19 -5.33 -1.52 -0.57
C ARG A 19 -3.97 -1.27 0.05
N VAL A 20 -3.95 -0.84 1.29
CA VAL A 20 -2.73 -0.67 2.07
C VAL A 20 -2.77 -1.64 3.23
N SER A 21 -1.67 -2.33 3.50
CA SER A 21 -1.59 -3.31 4.57
C SER A 21 -0.25 -3.28 5.28
N ILE A 22 -0.28 -3.57 6.57
CA ILE A 22 0.90 -3.76 7.40
C ILE A 22 1.04 -5.26 7.63
N GLN A 23 2.20 -5.82 7.31
CA GLN A 23 2.49 -7.23 7.47
C GLN A 23 3.65 -7.45 8.43
N ASP A 24 3.55 -8.51 9.22
CA ASP A 24 4.65 -9.03 10.02
C ASP A 24 5.59 -9.84 9.13
N VAL A 25 6.81 -9.35 9.01
CA VAL A 25 7.86 -9.91 8.17
C VAL A 25 9.04 -10.40 9.00
N THR A 26 8.82 -10.66 10.29
CA THR A 26 9.85 -11.13 11.23
C THR A 26 10.46 -12.46 10.77
N MET A 27 9.66 -13.34 10.18
CA MET A 27 10.11 -14.61 9.61
C MET A 27 10.06 -14.54 8.08
N ALA A 28 11.21 -14.69 7.43
CA ALA A 28 11.33 -14.57 5.98
C ALA A 28 10.79 -15.79 5.21
N ASP A 29 10.78 -16.96 5.85
CA ASP A 29 10.37 -18.25 5.23
C ASP A 29 8.90 -18.63 5.52
N GLU A 30 8.13 -17.75 6.16
CA GLU A 30 6.73 -17.96 6.50
C GLU A 30 5.84 -16.92 5.81
N SER A 31 4.60 -17.32 5.48
CA SER A 31 3.58 -16.39 5.01
C SER A 31 3.43 -15.23 6.00
N SER A 32 3.73 -14.02 5.55
CA SER A 32 3.67 -12.83 6.39
C SER A 32 2.22 -12.56 6.83
N ALA A 33 2.00 -12.53 8.14
CA ALA A 33 0.68 -12.26 8.70
C ALA A 33 0.32 -10.79 8.49
N THR A 34 -0.88 -10.51 7.96
CA THR A 34 -1.40 -9.14 7.88
C THR A 34 -1.89 -8.70 9.26
N VAL A 35 -1.34 -7.62 9.77
CA VAL A 35 -1.64 -7.06 11.11
C VAL A 35 -2.68 -5.96 11.02
N ALA A 36 -2.64 -5.18 9.95
CA ALA A 36 -3.64 -4.14 9.66
C ALA A 36 -3.84 -3.99 8.17
N LYS A 37 -5.04 -3.55 7.78
CA LYS A 37 -5.42 -3.33 6.38
C LYS A 37 -6.40 -2.17 6.28
N ALA A 38 -6.15 -1.28 5.32
CA ALA A 38 -7.08 -0.27 4.84
C ALA A 38 -7.45 -0.58 3.39
N VAL A 39 -8.72 -0.38 3.05
CA VAL A 39 -9.24 -0.45 1.68
C VAL A 39 -10.03 0.81 1.44
N VAL A 40 -9.67 1.55 0.39
CA VAL A 40 -10.25 2.85 0.06
C VAL A 40 -10.61 2.84 -1.43
N GLU A 41 -11.82 3.27 -1.75
CA GLU A 41 -12.20 3.57 -3.13
C GLU A 41 -11.58 4.91 -3.53
N ALA A 42 -10.93 4.93 -4.69
CA ALA A 42 -10.28 6.10 -5.25
C ALA A 42 -10.90 6.40 -6.62
N HIS A 43 -11.31 7.65 -6.82
CA HIS A 43 -11.93 8.09 -8.07
C HIS A 43 -10.96 8.82 -8.98
N ASP A 44 -9.88 9.37 -8.41
CA ASP A 44 -8.85 10.09 -9.15
C ASP A 44 -7.45 9.92 -8.54
N ARG A 45 -6.45 10.52 -9.19
CA ARG A 45 -5.05 10.51 -8.76
C ARG A 45 -4.86 11.00 -7.32
N THR A 46 -5.58 12.03 -6.92
CA THR A 46 -5.46 12.67 -5.61
C THR A 46 -5.87 11.72 -4.50
N ASP A 47 -6.91 10.91 -4.74
CA ASP A 47 -7.33 9.88 -3.80
C ASP A 47 -6.28 8.76 -3.65
N VAL A 48 -5.54 8.46 -4.74
CA VAL A 48 -4.45 7.46 -4.75
C VAL A 48 -3.17 7.98 -4.08
N GLU A 49 -2.82 9.26 -4.29
CA GLU A 49 -1.61 9.89 -3.75
C GLU A 49 -1.80 10.47 -2.34
N GLY A 50 -3.04 10.45 -1.83
CA GLY A 50 -3.40 10.96 -0.52
C GLY A 50 -2.80 10.16 0.65
N PRO A 51 -2.71 10.77 1.85
CA PRO A 51 -2.26 10.05 3.04
C PRO A 51 -3.30 9.02 3.48
N TYR A 52 -2.83 7.80 3.75
CA TYR A 52 -3.64 6.74 4.34
C TYR A 52 -3.31 6.57 5.82
N LEU A 53 -4.34 6.54 6.68
CA LEU A 53 -4.19 6.26 8.10
C LEU A 53 -4.49 4.79 8.37
N LEU A 54 -3.52 4.07 8.92
CA LEU A 54 -3.69 2.70 9.40
C LEU A 54 -3.37 2.67 10.89
N GLU A 55 -4.29 2.10 11.66
CA GLU A 55 -4.07 1.77 13.07
C GLU A 55 -3.71 0.30 13.19
N ALA A 56 -2.65 -0.01 13.93
CA ALA A 56 -2.15 -1.36 14.09
C ALA A 56 -1.53 -1.57 15.48
N ASP A 57 -1.83 -2.72 16.08
CA ASP A 57 -1.18 -3.17 17.31
C ASP A 57 0.17 -3.85 16.98
N LEU A 58 1.25 -3.08 17.10
CA LEU A 58 2.60 -3.56 16.82
C LEU A 58 3.24 -4.16 18.09
N THR A 59 3.84 -5.34 17.94
CA THR A 59 4.57 -6.01 19.03
C THR A 59 6.04 -5.58 19.02
N PRO A 60 6.59 -5.12 20.16
CA PRO A 60 8.01 -4.80 20.26
C PRO A 60 8.92 -5.97 19.87
N GLY A 61 9.99 -5.69 19.13
CA GLY A 61 10.96 -6.70 18.69
C GLY A 61 10.57 -7.49 17.44
N ARG A 62 9.38 -7.26 16.87
CA ARG A 62 8.98 -7.78 15.55
C ARG A 62 9.32 -6.79 14.43
N GLN A 63 9.41 -7.31 13.21
CA GLN A 63 9.66 -6.52 12.01
C GLN A 63 8.38 -6.41 11.20
N TYR A 64 8.03 -5.18 10.84
CA TYR A 64 6.82 -4.89 10.06
C TYR A 64 7.17 -4.17 8.77
N ALA A 65 6.40 -4.45 7.71
CA ALA A 65 6.53 -3.78 6.43
C ALA A 65 5.16 -3.38 5.88
N VAL A 66 5.13 -2.29 5.13
CA VAL A 66 3.92 -1.82 4.45
C VAL A 66 3.89 -2.32 3.02
N TYR A 67 2.69 -2.71 2.59
CA TYR A 67 2.37 -3.11 1.24
C TYR A 67 1.20 -2.28 0.72
N ALA A 68 1.28 -1.86 -0.53
CA ALA A 68 0.26 -1.09 -1.22
C ALA A 68 -0.04 -1.72 -2.59
N HIS A 69 -1.33 -1.82 -2.91
CA HIS A 69 -1.86 -2.25 -4.21
C HIS A 69 -2.97 -1.30 -4.63
N VAL A 70 -2.82 -0.68 -5.78
CA VAL A 70 -3.86 0.10 -6.46
C VAL A 70 -4.41 -0.79 -7.57
N ASP A 71 -5.60 -1.31 -7.33
CA ASP A 71 -6.36 -2.16 -8.24
C ASP A 71 -7.25 -1.28 -9.10
N ARG A 72 -6.97 -1.23 -10.39
CA ARG A 72 -7.73 -0.38 -11.32
C ARG A 72 -9.06 -1.00 -11.73
N SER A 73 -9.17 -2.32 -11.65
CA SER A 73 -10.37 -3.09 -12.00
C SER A 73 -11.34 -3.29 -10.83
N GLY A 74 -10.86 -3.15 -9.60
CA GLY A 74 -11.60 -3.41 -8.37
C GLY A 74 -11.85 -4.89 -8.07
N ASP A 75 -11.29 -5.82 -8.84
CA ASP A 75 -11.61 -7.25 -8.76
C ASP A 75 -10.84 -8.02 -7.67
N GLY A 76 -9.88 -7.37 -7.01
CA GLY A 76 -9.07 -7.98 -5.95
C GLY A 76 -7.83 -8.69 -6.45
N THR A 77 -7.69 -8.88 -7.76
CA THR A 77 -6.56 -9.55 -8.38
C THR A 77 -5.49 -8.54 -8.76
N THR A 78 -4.27 -9.02 -8.89
CA THR A 78 -3.16 -8.20 -9.38
C THR A 78 -3.07 -8.40 -10.88
N ALA A 79 -3.34 -7.35 -11.65
CA ALA A 79 -3.39 -7.41 -13.11
C ALA A 79 -2.44 -6.39 -13.78
N PRO A 80 -2.06 -6.60 -15.05
CA PRO A 80 -1.36 -5.58 -15.82
C PRO A 80 -2.16 -4.27 -15.81
N GLY A 81 -1.47 -3.16 -15.54
CA GLY A 81 -2.09 -1.85 -15.37
C GLY A 81 -2.29 -1.42 -13.93
N ASP A 82 -2.31 -2.35 -12.97
CA ASP A 82 -2.34 -2.04 -11.53
C ASP A 82 -1.02 -1.44 -11.05
N PHE A 83 -1.03 -0.87 -9.85
CA PHE A 83 0.19 -0.40 -9.19
C PHE A 83 0.44 -1.17 -7.91
N ILE A 84 1.68 -1.60 -7.69
CA ILE A 84 2.12 -2.26 -6.46
C ILE A 84 3.42 -1.64 -5.95
N ASN A 85 3.65 -1.70 -4.64
CA ASN A 85 4.99 -1.46 -4.13
C ASN A 85 5.88 -2.68 -4.40
N THR A 86 7.04 -2.45 -5.01
CA THR A 86 8.02 -3.51 -5.33
C THR A 86 9.22 -3.51 -4.38
N VAL A 87 9.32 -2.48 -3.54
CA VAL A 87 10.35 -2.37 -2.51
C VAL A 87 9.70 -2.55 -1.15
N ARG A 88 10.42 -3.22 -0.25
CA ARG A 88 10.01 -3.33 1.16
C ARG A 88 10.12 -1.96 1.81
N VAL A 89 9.01 -1.48 2.39
CA VAL A 89 8.96 -0.26 3.19
C VAL A 89 8.86 -0.66 4.66
N PRO A 90 9.98 -0.73 5.41
CA PRO A 90 9.95 -1.14 6.80
C PRO A 90 9.32 -0.06 7.68
N LEU A 91 8.52 -0.48 8.66
CA LEU A 91 8.10 0.42 9.74
C LEU A 91 9.21 0.48 10.80
N PRO A 92 9.63 1.68 11.24
CA PRO A 92 10.59 1.84 12.33
C PRO A 92 10.14 1.10 13.60
N ALA A 93 11.05 0.47 14.33
CA ALA A 93 10.72 -0.23 15.57
C ALA A 93 10.14 0.72 16.64
N ASP A 94 10.54 2.01 16.61
CA ASP A 94 10.04 3.07 17.49
C ASP A 94 8.63 3.58 17.14
N SER A 95 7.99 3.02 16.11
CA SER A 95 6.61 3.36 15.72
C SER A 95 5.56 2.82 16.71
N VAL A 96 5.95 1.94 17.63
CA VAL A 96 5.01 1.35 18.60
C VAL A 96 4.51 2.44 19.54
N GLY A 97 3.23 2.82 19.40
CA GLY A 97 2.59 3.88 20.20
C GLY A 97 2.79 5.31 19.70
N ASN A 98 3.45 5.50 18.54
CA ASN A 98 3.64 6.80 17.90
C ASN A 98 3.12 6.78 16.45
N GLY A 99 2.51 7.88 15.99
CA GLY A 99 2.17 8.04 14.59
C GLY A 99 3.44 8.17 13.73
N VAL A 100 3.56 7.35 12.68
CA VAL A 100 4.68 7.40 11.74
C VAL A 100 4.16 7.66 10.32
N HIS A 101 4.81 8.58 9.64
CA HIS A 101 4.57 8.86 8.23
C HIS A 101 5.59 8.08 7.39
N VAL A 102 5.10 7.32 6.41
CA VAL A 102 5.95 6.58 5.46
C VAL A 102 5.50 6.84 4.04
N GLU A 103 6.47 7.07 3.15
CA GLU A 103 6.22 7.19 1.72
C GLU A 103 6.35 5.80 1.07
N ILE A 104 5.32 5.37 0.35
CA ILE A 104 5.26 4.03 -0.26
C ILE A 104 5.39 4.19 -1.78
N PRO A 105 6.58 3.94 -2.36
CA PRO A 105 6.75 4.03 -3.80
C PRO A 105 6.07 2.84 -4.49
N VAL A 106 5.15 3.14 -5.40
CA VAL A 106 4.45 2.15 -6.24
C VAL A 106 4.96 2.18 -7.68
N ARG A 107 4.83 1.04 -8.37
CA ARG A 107 5.13 0.88 -9.79
C ARG A 107 3.99 0.19 -10.49
N GLN A 108 3.76 0.58 -11.74
CA GLN A 108 2.79 -0.08 -12.60
C GLN A 108 3.27 -1.49 -12.94
N ILE A 109 2.34 -2.42 -13.06
CA ILE A 109 2.56 -3.76 -13.59
C ILE A 109 2.43 -3.71 -15.11
N ASP A 110 3.48 -4.16 -15.80
CA ASP A 110 3.53 -4.25 -17.27
C ASP A 110 2.78 -5.48 -17.81
#